data_AF-A0A8S2D1J5-F1
#
_entry.id   AF-A0A8S2D1J5-F1
#
_cell.length_a   1.000
_cell.length_b   1.000
_cell.length_c   1.000
_cell.angle_alpha   90.00
_cell.angle_beta   90.00
_cell.angle_gamma   90.00
#
_symmetry.space_group_name_H-M   'P 1'
#
loop_
_entity.id
_entity.type
_entity.pdbx_description
1 polymer ?
#
loop_
_entity_poly.entity_id
_entity_poly.type
_entity_poly.pdbx_seq_one_letter_code
_entity_poly.pdbx_strand_id
1 'polypeptide(L)'
;MNSTGILLIYQQLSNYISYDKMSVQGIRSFGNRDQDTQVITFFSPLTLIVGPNGSGKTTIIECLKYMATGVMPPGAKTGGAFVHDPKVAHDSEVRGQIRLLFQDTTGHPVQVQRTLVATQKKSSVALRTLEGIIIREGPNGEPVQITSKCAELDREMVSAFGVSTAILENVIFCHQEESNWPLSEGKALKSKFDDIFAATKYMKALEHLRKIRTEQMTNLKVSKAEIGHLKAYRDMAIQKKRQYSEVDERRKTSKTTVDTIKQKLEPIENRLDFIGKESSKMNDFQRRMDRLTNDRDTLQKQIRELKAMIEEPFTGTHNELKSLISNFEKEQEK
;
A
#
# COMPACT_ATOMS: atom_id res chain seq x y z
N MET A 1 9.01 -46.78 3.34
CA MET A 1 9.53 -45.83 2.33
C MET A 1 9.90 -46.65 1.10
N ASN A 2 9.22 -46.40 -0.01
CA ASN A 2 9.30 -47.25 -1.20
C ASN A 2 10.69 -47.20 -1.83
N SER A 3 11.31 -48.36 -2.04
CA SER A 3 12.59 -48.55 -2.75
C SER A 3 12.64 -47.89 -4.14
N THR A 4 11.47 -47.57 -4.70
CA THR A 4 11.28 -46.83 -5.95
C THR A 4 11.85 -45.41 -5.92
N GLY A 5 11.84 -44.71 -4.77
CA GLY A 5 12.35 -43.34 -4.66
C GLY A 5 13.87 -43.23 -4.70
N ILE A 6 14.57 -44.22 -4.11
CA ILE A 6 16.04 -44.28 -4.10
C ILE A 6 16.57 -44.69 -5.48
N LEU A 7 15.88 -45.61 -6.17
CA LEU A 7 16.25 -46.05 -7.52
C LEU A 7 16.17 -44.92 -8.56
N LEU A 8 15.15 -44.06 -8.46
CA LEU A 8 14.99 -42.87 -9.31
C LEU A 8 16.12 -41.86 -9.11
N ILE A 9 16.59 -41.67 -7.88
CA ILE A 9 17.74 -40.80 -7.58
C ILE A 9 19.00 -41.36 -8.25
N TYR A 10 19.29 -42.65 -8.11
CA TYR A 10 20.50 -43.25 -8.71
C TYR A 10 20.49 -43.19 -10.25
N GLN A 11 19.32 -43.41 -10.86
CA GLN A 11 19.16 -43.40 -12.32
C GLN A 11 19.19 -41.99 -12.92
N GLN A 12 18.75 -40.96 -12.17
CA GLN A 12 19.01 -39.56 -12.54
C GLN A 12 20.50 -39.23 -12.37
N LEU A 13 21.11 -39.53 -11.22
CA LEU A 13 22.49 -39.16 -10.92
C LEU A 13 23.52 -39.74 -11.91
N SER A 14 23.30 -40.97 -12.41
CA SER A 14 24.17 -41.62 -13.39
C SER A 14 24.22 -40.94 -14.77
N ASN A 15 23.24 -40.11 -15.12
CA ASN A 15 23.16 -39.45 -16.43
C ASN A 15 23.57 -37.97 -16.41
N TYR A 16 23.76 -37.36 -15.22
CA TYR A 16 23.90 -35.90 -15.11
C TYR A 16 25.30 -35.41 -14.69
N ILE A 17 26.18 -36.27 -14.19
CA ILE A 17 27.49 -35.83 -13.68
C ILE A 17 28.61 -36.62 -14.32
N SER A 18 29.30 -36.02 -15.29
CA SER A 18 30.58 -36.52 -15.81
C SER A 18 31.71 -35.64 -15.30
N TYR A 19 32.58 -36.21 -14.45
CA TYR A 19 33.86 -35.61 -14.09
C TYR A 19 34.91 -36.06 -15.09
N ASP A 20 35.72 -35.13 -15.60
CA ASP A 20 36.74 -35.46 -16.58
C ASP A 20 38.13 -35.43 -15.93
N LYS A 21 38.51 -34.28 -15.37
CA LYS A 21 39.83 -34.07 -14.75
C LYS A 21 39.77 -33.17 -13.54
N MET A 22 40.60 -33.43 -12.55
CA MET A 22 40.84 -32.52 -11.43
C MET A 22 42.33 -32.33 -11.20
N SER A 23 42.78 -31.09 -10.99
CA SER A 23 44.14 -30.80 -10.53
C SER A 23 44.12 -30.28 -9.10
N VAL A 24 45.00 -30.79 -8.25
CA VAL A 24 45.13 -30.40 -6.84
C VAL A 24 46.56 -29.98 -6.54
N GLN A 25 46.71 -28.82 -5.89
CA GLN A 25 47.99 -28.24 -5.46
C GLN A 25 47.81 -27.59 -4.09
N GLY A 26 48.78 -27.76 -3.18
CA GLY A 26 48.81 -27.07 -1.89
C GLY A 26 47.63 -27.40 -0.96
N ILE A 27 47.06 -28.61 -1.07
CA ILE A 27 45.96 -29.11 -0.24
C ILE A 27 46.48 -30.28 0.59
N ARG A 28 46.44 -30.20 1.92
CA ARG A 28 46.94 -31.24 2.84
C ARG A 28 48.30 -31.82 2.40
N SER A 29 48.35 -33.10 2.03
CA SER A 29 49.58 -33.79 1.62
C SER A 29 50.03 -33.47 0.19
N PHE A 30 49.21 -32.79 -0.62
CA PHE A 30 49.60 -32.31 -1.94
C PHE A 30 50.51 -31.10 -1.79
N GLY A 31 51.72 -31.19 -2.36
CA GLY A 31 52.76 -30.17 -2.24
C GLY A 31 52.31 -28.81 -2.79
N ASN A 32 52.93 -27.74 -2.29
CA ASN A 32 52.55 -26.36 -2.60
C ASN A 32 53.26 -25.79 -3.83
N ARG A 33 54.27 -26.47 -4.38
CA ARG A 33 55.01 -26.00 -5.56
C ARG A 33 54.32 -26.44 -6.85
N ASP A 34 54.55 -25.70 -7.94
CA ASP A 34 53.90 -26.00 -9.23
C ASP A 34 54.23 -27.41 -9.73
N GLN A 35 55.48 -27.85 -9.55
CA GLN A 35 55.95 -29.20 -9.86
C GLN A 35 55.23 -30.31 -9.07
N ASP A 36 54.63 -29.98 -7.92
CA ASP A 36 53.95 -30.94 -7.05
C ASP A 36 52.46 -31.08 -7.40
N THR A 37 51.96 -30.27 -8.36
CA THR A 37 50.57 -30.31 -8.81
C THR A 37 50.22 -31.70 -9.33
N GLN A 38 49.22 -32.33 -8.72
CA GLN A 38 48.74 -33.65 -9.12
C GLN A 38 47.49 -33.51 -9.99
N VAL A 39 47.45 -34.24 -11.11
CA VAL A 39 46.29 -34.29 -12.01
C VAL A 39 45.66 -35.67 -11.94
N ILE A 40 44.37 -35.71 -11.66
CA ILE A 40 43.55 -36.92 -11.56
C ILE A 40 42.60 -36.91 -12.74
N THR A 41 42.59 -37.99 -13.52
CA THR A 41 41.62 -38.20 -14.60
C THR A 41 40.57 -39.17 -14.11
N PHE A 42 39.29 -38.81 -14.27
CA PHE A 42 38.17 -39.66 -13.92
C PHE A 42 37.69 -40.40 -15.17
N PHE A 43 37.35 -41.66 -14.98
CA PHE A 43 36.89 -42.56 -16.03
C PHE A 43 35.46 -43.00 -15.75
N SER A 44 34.67 -43.08 -16.81
CA SER A 44 33.32 -43.65 -16.79
C SER A 44 33.37 -45.12 -17.25
N PRO A 45 32.61 -46.04 -16.62
CA PRO A 45 31.68 -45.80 -15.51
C PRO A 45 32.33 -45.89 -14.11
N LEU A 46 33.60 -46.27 -14.02
CA LEU A 46 34.27 -46.54 -12.75
C LEU A 46 35.69 -45.96 -12.72
N THR A 47 36.00 -45.22 -11.65
CA THR A 47 37.35 -44.77 -11.32
C THR A 47 37.79 -45.43 -10.02
N LEU A 48 38.90 -46.18 -10.06
CA LEU A 48 39.45 -46.84 -8.88
C LEU A 48 40.62 -46.01 -8.30
N ILE A 49 40.49 -45.56 -7.06
CA ILE A 49 41.54 -44.81 -6.33
C ILE A 49 42.08 -45.71 -5.22
N VAL A 50 43.31 -46.19 -5.39
CA VAL A 50 44.00 -47.08 -4.43
C VAL A 50 45.32 -46.49 -3.96
N GLY A 51 45.75 -46.88 -2.77
CA GLY A 51 46.99 -46.41 -2.16
C GLY A 51 47.04 -46.68 -0.66
N PRO A 52 48.21 -46.54 -0.02
CA PRO A 52 48.38 -46.77 1.41
C PRO A 52 47.61 -45.75 2.26
N ASN A 53 47.44 -46.01 3.55
CA ASN A 53 46.84 -45.05 4.48
C ASN A 53 47.69 -43.78 4.52
N GLY A 54 47.03 -42.61 4.56
CA GLY A 54 47.70 -41.32 4.48
C GLY A 54 48.12 -40.87 3.07
N SER A 55 47.87 -41.66 2.01
CA SER A 55 48.23 -41.29 0.63
C SER A 55 47.34 -40.20 -0.02
N GLY A 56 46.46 -39.55 0.76
CA GLY A 56 45.58 -38.48 0.26
C GLY A 56 44.30 -38.94 -0.45
N LYS A 57 43.92 -40.23 -0.42
CA LYS A 57 42.67 -40.72 -1.06
C LYS A 57 41.43 -39.96 -0.60
N THR A 58 41.25 -39.83 0.72
CA THR A 58 40.14 -39.08 1.31
C THR A 58 40.21 -37.61 0.91
N THR A 59 41.41 -37.03 0.80
CA THR A 59 41.63 -35.65 0.37
C THR A 59 41.16 -35.41 -1.06
N ILE A 60 41.28 -36.38 -1.96
CA ILE A 60 40.73 -36.28 -3.33
C ILE A 60 39.21 -36.11 -3.28
N ILE A 61 38.51 -36.91 -2.48
CA ILE A 61 37.05 -36.83 -2.34
C ILE A 61 36.63 -35.53 -1.64
N GLU A 62 37.37 -35.10 -0.62
CA GLU A 62 37.19 -33.80 0.03
C GLU A 62 37.35 -32.63 -0.95
N CYS A 63 38.31 -32.70 -1.88
CA CYS A 63 38.48 -31.70 -2.94
C CYS A 63 37.27 -31.67 -3.87
N LEU A 64 36.78 -32.84 -4.32
CA LEU A 64 35.57 -32.92 -5.16
C LEU A 64 34.36 -32.33 -4.45
N LYS A 65 34.15 -32.67 -3.17
CA LYS A 65 33.09 -32.08 -2.34
C LYS A 65 33.21 -30.56 -2.29
N TYR A 66 34.39 -30.06 -1.95
CA TYR A 66 34.65 -28.63 -1.84
C TYR A 66 34.45 -27.90 -3.17
N MET A 67 34.83 -28.50 -4.29
CA MET A 67 34.58 -27.94 -5.62
C MET A 67 33.09 -27.86 -5.91
N ALA A 68 32.35 -28.91 -5.60
CA ALA A 68 30.92 -29.01 -5.89
C ALA A 68 30.03 -28.15 -4.99
N THR A 69 30.36 -28.00 -3.71
CA THR A 69 29.46 -27.37 -2.73
C THR A 69 30.04 -26.14 -2.04
N GLY A 70 31.35 -25.90 -2.14
CA GLY A 70 32.05 -24.85 -1.40
C GLY A 70 32.22 -25.14 0.10
N VAL A 71 31.70 -26.27 0.59
CA VAL A 71 31.81 -26.66 1.99
C VAL A 71 33.14 -27.34 2.26
N MET A 72 33.90 -26.81 3.22
CA MET A 72 35.17 -27.38 3.64
C MET A 72 34.95 -28.67 4.44
N PRO A 73 35.94 -29.58 4.46
CA PRO A 73 35.87 -30.79 5.28
C PRO A 73 35.68 -30.49 6.78
N PRO A 74 35.13 -31.43 7.56
CA PRO A 74 35.05 -31.30 9.01
C PRO A 74 36.43 -30.97 9.62
N GLY A 75 36.47 -30.04 10.57
CA GLY A 75 37.71 -29.60 11.23
C GLY A 75 38.65 -28.74 10.39
N ALA A 76 38.46 -28.60 9.08
CA ALA A 76 39.33 -27.82 8.20
C ALA A 76 39.32 -26.30 8.44
N LYS A 77 38.17 -25.78 8.88
CA LYS A 77 37.94 -24.33 9.04
C LYS A 77 38.75 -23.74 10.20
N THR A 78 38.99 -24.54 11.24
CA THR A 78 39.76 -24.16 12.42
C THR A 78 41.23 -24.52 12.18
N GLY A 79 42.10 -23.51 12.04
CA GLY A 79 43.54 -23.71 11.89
C GLY A 79 44.04 -23.96 10.46
N GLY A 80 43.19 -23.84 9.45
CA GLY A 80 43.62 -23.89 8.04
C GLY A 80 44.06 -25.28 7.54
N ALA A 81 43.66 -26.35 8.24
CA ALA A 81 44.15 -27.72 8.03
C ALA A 81 43.81 -28.36 6.66
N PHE A 82 43.05 -27.67 5.81
CA PHE A 82 42.80 -28.13 4.44
C PHE A 82 43.87 -27.68 3.45
N VAL A 83 44.47 -26.51 3.65
CA VAL A 83 45.62 -26.06 2.86
C VAL A 83 46.88 -26.67 3.46
N HIS A 84 47.87 -26.96 2.61
CA HIS A 84 49.17 -27.46 3.06
C HIS A 84 49.78 -26.49 4.09
N ASP A 85 50.30 -27.02 5.20
CA ASP A 85 50.71 -26.20 6.34
C ASP A 85 51.91 -25.31 5.98
N PRO A 86 51.80 -23.97 6.10
CA PRO A 86 52.92 -23.06 5.86
C PRO A 86 54.18 -23.37 6.66
N LYS A 87 54.03 -23.92 7.88
CA LYS A 87 55.16 -24.34 8.72
C LYS A 87 55.95 -25.49 8.11
N VAL A 88 55.26 -26.43 7.47
CA VAL A 88 55.88 -27.60 6.82
C VAL A 88 56.51 -27.19 5.49
N ALA A 89 55.88 -26.25 4.79
CA ALA A 89 56.43 -25.66 3.56
C ALA A 89 57.64 -24.74 3.80
N HIS A 90 57.88 -24.31 5.06
CA HIS A 90 58.82 -23.25 5.40
C HIS A 90 58.54 -21.90 4.71
N ASP A 91 57.26 -21.63 4.45
CA ASP A 91 56.78 -20.41 3.81
C ASP A 91 55.89 -19.59 4.75
N SER A 92 55.86 -18.27 4.57
CA SER A 92 54.96 -17.38 5.34
C SER A 92 53.50 -17.50 4.89
N GLU A 93 53.29 -17.90 3.63
CA GLU A 93 52.00 -18.05 2.99
C GLU A 93 52.03 -19.23 2.01
N VAL A 94 51.01 -20.08 2.08
CA VAL A 94 50.82 -21.21 1.16
C VAL A 94 49.49 -21.07 0.43
N ARG A 95 49.54 -21.26 -0.90
CA ARG A 95 48.37 -21.24 -1.76
C ARG A 95 47.92 -22.66 -2.08
N GLY A 96 46.67 -22.98 -1.72
CA GLY A 96 45.98 -24.19 -2.15
C GLY A 96 45.09 -23.90 -3.35
N GLN A 97 45.17 -24.72 -4.40
CA GLN A 97 44.40 -24.53 -5.61
C GLN A 97 43.82 -25.87 -6.07
N ILE A 98 42.53 -25.85 -6.40
CA ILE A 98 41.83 -26.99 -6.96
C ILE A 98 41.18 -26.53 -8.26
N ARG A 99 41.41 -27.25 -9.35
CA ARG A 99 40.71 -27.07 -10.63
C ARG A 99 39.93 -28.33 -10.96
N LEU A 100 38.70 -28.18 -11.41
CA LEU A 100 37.82 -29.27 -11.82
C LEU A 100 37.29 -29.00 -13.22
N LEU A 101 37.44 -29.96 -14.11
CA LEU A 101 36.84 -30.01 -15.44
C LEU A 101 35.75 -31.09 -15.42
N PHE A 102 34.55 -30.71 -15.81
CA PHE A 102 33.38 -31.59 -15.84
C PHE A 102 32.42 -31.13 -16.95
N GLN A 103 31.44 -31.98 -17.28
CA GLN A 103 30.35 -31.62 -18.17
C GLN A 103 29.13 -31.20 -17.35
N ASP A 104 28.51 -30.10 -17.74
CA ASP A 104 27.25 -29.66 -17.11
C ASP A 104 26.04 -30.49 -17.59
N THR A 105 24.87 -30.25 -17.00
CA THR A 105 23.61 -30.90 -17.39
C THR A 105 23.22 -30.73 -18.86
N THR A 106 23.83 -29.79 -19.58
CA THR A 106 23.60 -29.56 -21.01
C THR A 106 24.66 -30.21 -21.90
N GLY A 107 25.68 -30.86 -21.31
CA GLY A 107 26.76 -31.54 -22.01
C GLY A 107 27.93 -30.64 -22.39
N HIS A 108 27.93 -29.37 -21.97
CA HIS A 108 29.03 -28.45 -22.27
C HIS A 108 30.15 -28.57 -21.23
N PRO A 109 31.43 -28.48 -21.64
CA PRO A 109 32.55 -28.54 -20.73
C PRO A 109 32.63 -27.25 -19.88
N VAL A 110 32.75 -27.44 -18.57
CA VAL A 110 32.90 -26.37 -17.59
C VAL A 110 34.17 -26.62 -16.78
N GLN A 111 35.04 -25.61 -16.71
CA GLN A 111 36.21 -25.63 -15.85
C GLN A 111 36.04 -24.65 -14.71
N VAL A 112 36.24 -25.12 -13.48
CA VAL A 112 36.15 -24.29 -12.27
C VAL A 112 37.43 -24.37 -11.47
N GLN A 113 37.85 -23.24 -10.92
CA GLN A 113 39.01 -23.12 -10.06
C GLN A 113 38.62 -22.46 -8.74
N ARG A 114 38.96 -23.11 -7.62
CA ARG A 114 38.91 -22.51 -6.29
C ARG A 114 40.32 -22.33 -5.75
N THR A 115 40.59 -21.17 -5.16
CA THR A 115 41.86 -20.87 -4.52
C THR A 115 41.66 -20.55 -3.04
N LEU A 116 42.49 -21.17 -2.22
CA LEU A 116 42.60 -20.95 -0.79
C LEU A 116 44.02 -20.47 -0.47
N VAL A 117 44.15 -19.68 0.59
CA VAL A 117 45.45 -19.21 1.06
C VAL A 117 45.52 -19.37 2.57
N ALA A 118 46.55 -20.08 3.03
CA ALA A 118 46.90 -20.20 4.43
C ALA A 118 48.10 -19.29 4.73
N THR A 119 47.91 -18.33 5.64
CA THR A 119 48.96 -17.41 6.08
C THR A 119 49.36 -17.74 7.51
N GLN A 120 50.66 -17.88 7.74
CA GLN A 120 51.20 -18.11 9.07
C GLN A 120 51.09 -16.83 9.92
N LYS A 121 50.46 -16.93 11.09
CA LYS A 121 50.48 -15.90 12.15
C LYS A 121 51.32 -16.40 13.32
N LYS A 122 51.62 -15.49 14.27
CA LYS A 122 52.48 -15.77 15.45
C LYS A 122 52.07 -17.04 16.22
N SER A 123 50.77 -17.29 16.39
CA SER A 123 50.25 -18.43 17.19
C SER A 123 49.24 -19.31 16.46
N SER A 124 48.88 -18.97 15.21
CA SER A 124 47.82 -19.65 14.47
C SER A 124 48.06 -19.56 12.95
N VAL A 125 47.34 -20.36 12.18
CA VAL A 125 47.28 -20.23 10.72
C VAL A 125 45.92 -19.61 10.36
N ALA A 126 45.95 -18.54 9.58
CA ALA A 126 44.73 -17.90 9.08
C ALA A 126 44.44 -18.37 7.65
N LEU A 127 43.20 -18.80 7.42
CA LEU A 127 42.74 -19.25 6.11
C LEU A 127 41.86 -18.17 5.45
N ARG A 128 42.19 -17.78 4.22
CA ARG A 128 41.34 -16.93 3.37
C ARG A 128 40.98 -17.68 2.08
N THR A 129 39.74 -17.50 1.62
CA THR A 129 39.29 -18.00 0.32
C THR A 129 39.29 -16.85 -0.67
N LEU A 130 39.93 -17.03 -1.82
CA LEU A 130 39.91 -16.04 -2.90
C LEU A 130 38.68 -16.26 -3.78
N GLU A 131 38.40 -15.27 -4.63
CA GLU A 131 37.37 -15.40 -5.66
C GLU A 131 37.65 -16.61 -6.56
N GLY A 132 36.58 -17.30 -6.95
CA GLY A 132 36.69 -18.45 -7.81
C GLY A 132 36.66 -18.03 -9.27
N ILE A 133 37.17 -18.92 -10.13
CA ILE A 133 37.17 -18.71 -11.58
C ILE A 133 36.34 -19.81 -12.21
N ILE A 134 35.43 -19.44 -13.11
CA ILE A 134 34.70 -20.36 -13.96
C ILE A 134 35.00 -20.05 -15.42
N ILE A 135 35.26 -21.08 -16.21
CA ILE A 135 35.52 -21.00 -17.63
C ILE A 135 34.47 -21.86 -18.33
N ARG A 136 33.77 -21.26 -19.28
CA ARG A 136 32.71 -21.89 -20.08
C ARG A 136 32.82 -21.49 -21.53
N GLU A 137 32.20 -22.27 -22.40
CA GLU A 137 32.03 -21.90 -23.80
C GLU A 137 31.12 -20.65 -23.90
N GLY A 138 31.65 -19.59 -24.52
CA GLY A 138 30.92 -18.36 -24.77
C GLY A 138 29.97 -18.48 -25.97
N PRO A 139 29.17 -17.45 -26.25
CA PRO A 139 28.19 -17.45 -27.34
C PRO A 139 28.79 -17.70 -28.73
N ASN A 140 30.09 -17.43 -28.89
CA ASN A 140 30.82 -17.56 -30.15
C ASN A 140 31.64 -18.87 -30.24
N GLY A 141 31.51 -19.78 -29.27
CA GLY A 141 32.31 -21.01 -29.18
C GLY A 141 33.68 -20.83 -28.48
N GLU A 142 34.08 -19.61 -28.16
CA GLU A 142 35.35 -19.32 -27.48
C GLU A 142 35.23 -19.42 -25.96
N PRO A 143 36.25 -19.93 -25.24
CA PRO A 143 36.21 -20.03 -23.78
C PRO A 143 36.21 -18.65 -23.13
N VAL A 144 35.19 -18.38 -22.32
CA VAL A 144 35.04 -17.14 -21.53
C VAL A 144 35.37 -17.45 -20.08
N GLN A 145 36.36 -16.73 -19.54
CA GLN A 145 36.74 -16.78 -18.14
C GLN A 145 35.99 -15.72 -17.34
N ILE A 146 35.33 -16.13 -16.27
CA ILE A 146 34.57 -15.27 -15.37
C ILE A 146 35.10 -15.46 -13.95
N THR A 147 35.46 -14.36 -13.30
CA THR A 147 35.76 -14.35 -11.87
C THR A 147 34.46 -14.13 -11.09
N SER A 148 34.19 -14.99 -10.11
CA SER A 148 32.94 -15.01 -9.38
C SER A 148 33.16 -15.07 -7.87
N LYS A 149 32.26 -14.43 -7.12
CA LYS A 149 32.24 -14.53 -5.65
C LYS A 149 31.89 -15.96 -5.25
N CYS A 150 32.43 -16.43 -4.13
CA CYS A 150 32.26 -17.83 -3.69
C CYS A 150 30.78 -18.26 -3.65
N ALA A 151 29.89 -17.43 -3.10
CA ALA A 151 28.47 -17.76 -2.98
C ALA A 151 27.74 -17.83 -4.34
N GLU A 152 28.19 -17.07 -5.33
CA GLU A 152 27.67 -17.14 -6.71
C GLU A 152 28.16 -18.40 -7.40
N LEU A 153 29.46 -18.68 -7.27
CA LEU A 153 30.06 -19.91 -7.79
C LEU A 153 29.41 -21.16 -7.19
N ASP A 154 29.11 -21.18 -5.88
CA ASP A 154 28.44 -22.31 -5.22
C ASP A 154 27.06 -22.58 -5.85
N ARG A 155 26.27 -21.53 -6.11
CA ARG A 155 24.96 -21.67 -6.77
C ARG A 155 25.10 -22.15 -8.20
N GLU A 156 26.10 -21.63 -8.90
CA GLU A 156 26.38 -21.97 -10.28
C GLU A 156 26.85 -23.44 -10.42
N MET A 157 27.67 -23.93 -9.49
CA MET A 157 28.08 -25.34 -9.43
C MET A 157 26.88 -26.27 -9.19
N VAL A 158 26.02 -25.96 -8.22
CA VAL A 158 24.80 -26.73 -7.94
C VAL A 158 23.90 -26.78 -9.19
N SER A 159 23.77 -25.67 -9.92
CA SER A 159 23.01 -25.62 -11.16
C SER A 159 23.68 -26.42 -12.29
N ALA A 160 25.00 -26.34 -12.43
CA ALA A 160 25.75 -27.03 -13.48
C ALA A 160 25.74 -28.55 -13.29
N PHE A 161 25.81 -29.04 -12.05
CA PHE A 161 25.63 -30.47 -11.74
C PHE A 161 24.18 -30.94 -11.84
N GLY A 162 23.20 -30.04 -11.70
CA GLY A 162 21.78 -30.39 -11.72
C GLY A 162 21.29 -31.13 -10.48
N VAL A 163 22.08 -31.12 -9.40
CA VAL A 163 21.80 -31.87 -8.18
C VAL A 163 21.87 -30.94 -6.97
N SER A 164 20.97 -31.11 -6.00
CA SER A 164 20.96 -30.27 -4.80
C SER A 164 22.23 -30.44 -3.95
N THR A 165 22.60 -29.38 -3.23
CA THR A 165 23.72 -29.41 -2.28
C THR A 165 23.58 -30.55 -1.27
N ALA A 166 22.37 -30.81 -0.78
CA ALA A 166 22.12 -31.88 0.18
C ALA A 166 22.44 -33.28 -0.38
N ILE A 167 22.18 -33.54 -1.66
CA ILE A 167 22.54 -34.82 -2.30
C ILE A 167 24.05 -34.89 -2.52
N LEU A 168 24.67 -33.80 -3.00
CA LEU A 168 26.13 -33.73 -3.17
C LEU A 168 26.86 -34.01 -1.85
N GLU A 169 26.36 -33.48 -0.73
CA GLU A 169 27.03 -33.64 0.58
C GLU A 169 26.71 -34.93 1.31
N ASN A 170 25.47 -35.42 1.24
CA ASN A 170 25.01 -36.55 2.06
C ASN A 170 24.97 -37.88 1.30
N VAL A 171 24.99 -37.85 -0.04
CA VAL A 171 24.85 -39.04 -0.89
C VAL A 171 26.08 -39.25 -1.76
N ILE A 172 26.49 -38.26 -2.56
CA ILE A 172 27.56 -38.41 -3.55
C ILE A 172 28.95 -38.30 -2.89
N PHE A 173 29.20 -37.19 -2.17
CA PHE A 173 30.44 -36.93 -1.46
C PHE A 173 30.23 -36.96 0.06
N CYS A 174 29.52 -38.00 0.52
CA CYS A 174 29.34 -38.25 1.94
C CYS A 174 30.72 -38.43 2.61
N HIS A 175 30.94 -37.72 3.73
CA HIS A 175 32.21 -37.85 4.44
C HIS A 175 32.33 -39.25 5.03
N GLN A 176 33.54 -39.81 5.06
CA GLN A 176 33.77 -41.19 5.52
C GLN A 176 33.21 -41.43 6.93
N GLU A 177 33.41 -40.47 7.84
CA GLU A 177 32.91 -40.52 9.22
C GLU A 177 31.37 -40.39 9.32
N GLU A 178 30.72 -39.83 8.30
CA GLU A 178 29.27 -39.63 8.24
C GLU A 178 28.56 -40.69 7.38
N SER A 179 29.28 -41.63 6.76
CA SER A 179 28.73 -42.62 5.82
C SER A 179 27.62 -43.49 6.40
N ASN A 180 27.62 -43.70 7.71
CA ASN A 180 26.59 -44.47 8.43
C ASN A 180 25.36 -43.63 8.84
N TRP A 181 25.21 -42.39 8.36
CA TRP A 181 24.05 -41.55 8.67
C TRP A 181 22.69 -42.22 8.40
N PRO A 182 22.51 -43.15 7.43
CA PRO A 182 21.23 -43.83 7.26
C PRO A 182 20.83 -44.72 8.45
N LEU A 183 21.80 -45.08 9.30
CA LEU A 183 21.61 -45.86 10.52
C LEU A 183 21.52 -44.98 11.78
N SER A 184 21.54 -43.66 11.62
CA SER A 184 21.44 -42.73 12.74
C SER A 184 20.03 -42.73 13.37
N GLU A 185 19.95 -42.18 14.58
CA GLU A 185 18.69 -42.02 15.31
C GLU A 185 17.65 -41.19 14.55
N GLY A 186 16.36 -41.40 14.85
CA GLY A 186 15.25 -40.91 14.05
C GLY A 186 15.23 -39.40 13.78
N LYS A 187 15.75 -38.57 14.70
CA LYS A 187 15.83 -37.11 14.52
C LYS A 187 16.89 -36.72 13.49
N ALA A 188 18.11 -37.25 13.62
CA ALA A 188 19.21 -36.97 12.70
C ALA A 188 18.92 -37.50 11.30
N LEU A 189 18.39 -38.74 11.22
CA LEU A 189 17.96 -39.36 9.98
C LEU A 189 16.88 -38.54 9.26
N LYS A 190 15.84 -38.13 10.00
CA LYS A 190 14.76 -37.30 9.44
C LYS A 190 15.29 -35.97 8.91
N SER A 191 16.20 -35.31 9.62
CA SER A 191 16.81 -34.05 9.16
C SER A 191 17.49 -34.21 7.80
N LYS A 192 18.33 -35.24 7.62
CA LYS A 192 19.02 -35.51 6.36
C LYS A 192 18.02 -35.83 5.23
N PHE A 193 16.94 -36.56 5.52
CA PHE A 193 15.87 -36.80 4.53
C PHE A 193 15.12 -35.52 4.14
N ASP A 194 14.76 -34.68 5.11
CA ASP A 194 14.08 -33.41 4.87
C ASP A 194 14.95 -32.47 4.02
N ASP A 195 16.28 -32.50 4.24
CA ASP A 195 17.26 -31.75 3.44
C ASP A 195 17.39 -32.30 2.01
N ILE A 196 17.51 -33.63 1.85
CA ILE A 196 17.64 -34.29 0.54
C ILE A 196 16.39 -34.05 -0.33
N PHE A 197 15.21 -34.20 0.25
CA PHE A 197 13.93 -34.04 -0.45
C PHE A 197 13.45 -32.58 -0.48
N ALA A 198 14.20 -31.65 0.12
CA ALA A 198 13.84 -30.24 0.22
C ALA A 198 12.39 -30.00 0.69
N ALA A 199 11.84 -30.91 1.51
CA ALA A 199 10.42 -30.90 1.89
C ALA A 199 10.04 -29.60 2.64
N THR A 200 11.01 -29.00 3.32
CA THR A 200 10.87 -27.72 4.03
C THR A 200 10.54 -26.54 3.13
N LYS A 201 11.04 -26.50 1.88
CA LYS A 201 10.71 -25.42 0.93
C LYS A 201 9.24 -25.47 0.52
N TYR A 202 8.75 -26.67 0.19
CA TYR A 202 7.34 -26.87 -0.16
C TYR A 202 6.42 -26.61 1.04
N MET A 203 6.80 -27.04 2.24
CA MET A 203 6.04 -26.75 3.46
C MET A 203 5.92 -25.24 3.71
N LYS A 204 7.04 -24.48 3.62
CA LYS A 204 7.02 -23.02 3.77
C LYS A 204 6.17 -22.32 2.71
N ALA A 205 6.26 -22.74 1.45
CA ALA A 205 5.44 -22.20 0.38
C ALA A 205 3.94 -22.43 0.65
N LEU A 206 3.58 -23.64 1.11
CA LEU A 206 2.21 -23.98 1.47
C LEU A 206 1.70 -23.16 2.66
N GLU A 207 2.51 -22.97 3.70
CA GLU A 207 2.18 -22.09 4.83
C GLU A 207 1.94 -20.64 4.38
N HIS A 208 2.79 -20.12 3.49
CA HIS A 208 2.62 -18.78 2.93
C HIS A 208 1.30 -18.65 2.14
N LEU A 209 0.97 -19.64 1.30
CA LEU A 209 -0.29 -19.68 0.57
C LEU A 209 -1.50 -19.72 1.50
N ARG A 210 -1.43 -20.49 2.60
CA ARG A 210 -2.49 -20.54 3.63
C ARG A 210 -2.66 -19.18 4.31
N LYS A 211 -1.56 -18.48 4.60
CA LYS A 211 -1.60 -17.13 5.19
C LYS A 211 -2.29 -16.14 4.26
N ILE A 212 -1.87 -16.06 2.99
CA ILE A 212 -2.50 -15.20 1.98
C ILE A 212 -4.00 -15.50 1.87
N ARG A 213 -4.40 -16.78 1.79
CA ARG A 213 -5.82 -17.16 1.71
C ARG A 213 -6.61 -16.62 2.90
N THR A 214 -6.05 -16.69 4.09
CA THR A 214 -6.73 -16.27 5.33
C THR A 214 -6.88 -14.74 5.37
N GLU A 215 -5.85 -14.01 4.96
CA GLU A 215 -5.89 -12.54 4.81
C GLU A 215 -6.94 -12.12 3.77
N GLN A 216 -6.95 -12.75 2.59
CA GLN A 216 -7.94 -12.47 1.53
C GLN A 216 -9.38 -12.78 1.97
N MET A 217 -9.62 -13.88 2.69
CA MET A 217 -10.94 -14.18 3.26
C MET A 217 -11.39 -13.11 4.26
N THR A 218 -10.45 -12.53 5.01
CA THR A 218 -10.76 -11.47 5.97
C THR A 218 -11.13 -10.19 5.25
N ASN A 219 -10.35 -9.80 4.25
CA ASN A 219 -10.64 -8.62 3.40
C ASN A 219 -11.99 -8.76 2.70
N LEU A 220 -12.31 -9.94 2.15
CA LEU A 220 -13.61 -10.19 1.52
C LEU A 220 -14.77 -10.02 2.50
N LYS A 221 -14.62 -10.43 3.76
CA LYS A 221 -15.66 -10.21 4.79
C LYS A 221 -15.86 -8.71 5.07
N VAL A 222 -14.76 -7.96 5.21
CA VAL A 222 -14.81 -6.51 5.44
C VAL A 222 -15.47 -5.79 4.27
N SER A 223 -15.03 -6.05 3.03
CA SER A 223 -15.62 -5.43 1.83
C SER A 223 -17.09 -5.81 1.66
N LYS A 224 -17.48 -7.04 1.99
CA LYS A 224 -18.90 -7.45 1.95
C LYS A 224 -19.75 -6.69 2.96
N ALA A 225 -19.24 -6.46 4.17
CA ALA A 225 -19.91 -5.64 5.17
C ALA A 225 -20.03 -4.18 4.70
N GLU A 226 -18.96 -3.62 4.14
CA GLU A 226 -18.92 -2.26 3.60
C GLU A 226 -19.93 -2.06 2.45
N ILE A 227 -20.05 -3.01 1.53
CA ILE A 227 -21.10 -3.00 0.49
C ILE A 227 -22.49 -2.93 1.11
N GLY A 228 -22.73 -3.63 2.23
CA GLY A 228 -24.00 -3.56 2.96
C GLY A 228 -24.29 -2.15 3.48
N HIS A 229 -23.30 -1.51 4.13
CA HIS A 229 -23.42 -0.14 4.62
C HIS A 229 -23.64 0.87 3.49
N LEU A 230 -22.86 0.77 2.40
CA LEU A 230 -22.97 1.66 1.25
C LEU A 230 -24.34 1.55 0.56
N LYS A 231 -24.91 0.34 0.46
CA LYS A 231 -26.29 0.16 -0.02
C LYS A 231 -27.31 0.88 0.86
N ALA A 232 -27.23 0.70 2.18
CA ALA A 232 -28.12 1.39 3.12
C ALA A 232 -28.01 2.92 3.02
N TYR A 233 -26.78 3.46 2.93
CA TYR A 233 -26.58 4.89 2.72
C TYR A 233 -27.16 5.40 1.40
N ARG A 234 -27.00 4.65 0.31
CA ARG A 234 -27.61 4.98 -0.99
C ARG A 234 -29.13 5.04 -0.87
N ASP A 235 -29.75 4.05 -0.26
CA ASP A 235 -31.20 3.98 -0.12
C ASP A 235 -31.74 5.13 0.74
N MET A 236 -31.05 5.46 1.84
CA MET A 236 -31.37 6.64 2.66
C MET A 236 -31.23 7.95 1.87
N ALA A 237 -30.19 8.09 1.04
CA ALA A 237 -29.99 9.29 0.22
C ALA A 237 -31.09 9.44 -0.84
N ILE A 238 -31.50 8.34 -1.47
CA ILE A 238 -32.63 8.31 -2.41
C ILE A 238 -33.92 8.74 -1.69
N GLN A 239 -34.20 8.19 -0.51
CA GLN A 239 -35.39 8.53 0.27
C GLN A 239 -35.41 10.01 0.67
N LYS A 240 -34.29 10.55 1.17
CA LYS A 240 -34.18 11.98 1.50
C LYS A 240 -34.36 12.87 0.27
N LYS A 241 -33.80 12.48 -0.89
CA LYS A 241 -33.96 13.24 -2.14
C LYS A 241 -35.43 13.29 -2.58
N ARG A 242 -36.15 12.18 -2.43
CA ARG A 242 -37.60 12.14 -2.70
C ARG A 242 -38.38 13.05 -1.74
N GLN A 243 -38.12 12.95 -0.44
CA GLN A 243 -38.76 13.81 0.56
C GLN A 243 -38.49 15.30 0.30
N TYR A 244 -37.24 15.65 -0.04
CA TYR A 244 -36.88 17.01 -0.41
C TYR A 244 -37.69 17.52 -1.61
N SER A 245 -37.80 16.71 -2.68
CA SER A 245 -38.59 17.06 -3.86
C SER A 245 -40.06 17.29 -3.52
N GLU A 246 -40.66 16.43 -2.69
CA GLU A 246 -42.07 16.58 -2.28
C GLU A 246 -42.29 17.85 -1.44
N VAL A 247 -41.36 18.18 -0.54
CA VAL A 247 -41.42 19.40 0.28
C VAL A 247 -41.18 20.66 -0.57
N ASP A 248 -40.27 20.60 -1.53
CA ASP A 248 -39.99 21.73 -2.44
C ASP A 248 -41.19 22.06 -3.33
N GLU A 249 -41.86 21.04 -3.87
CA GLU A 249 -43.11 21.24 -4.63
C GLU A 249 -44.22 21.85 -3.75
N ARG A 250 -44.43 21.34 -2.53
CA ARG A 250 -45.40 21.96 -1.59
C ARG A 250 -45.03 23.41 -1.27
N ARG A 251 -43.74 23.71 -1.10
CA ARG A 251 -43.25 25.07 -0.86
C ARG A 251 -43.57 25.98 -2.04
N LYS A 252 -43.33 25.53 -3.28
CA LYS A 252 -43.67 26.29 -4.50
C LYS A 252 -45.17 26.57 -4.57
N THR A 253 -46.02 25.55 -4.38
CA THR A 253 -47.48 25.73 -4.39
C THR A 253 -47.93 26.72 -3.32
N SER A 254 -47.47 26.57 -2.07
CA SER A 254 -47.80 27.51 -0.99
C SER A 254 -47.34 28.94 -1.30
N LYS A 255 -46.16 29.11 -1.92
CA LYS A 255 -45.67 30.43 -2.33
C LYS A 255 -46.58 31.06 -3.38
N THR A 256 -46.98 30.32 -4.41
CA THR A 256 -47.95 30.79 -5.42
C THR A 256 -49.29 31.18 -4.80
N THR A 257 -49.78 30.41 -3.82
CA THR A 257 -51.00 30.75 -3.09
C THR A 257 -50.86 32.04 -2.29
N VAL A 258 -49.74 32.22 -1.57
CA VAL A 258 -49.45 33.46 -0.84
C VAL A 258 -49.40 34.66 -1.78
N ASP A 259 -48.71 34.53 -2.92
CA ASP A 259 -48.60 35.61 -3.90
C ASP A 259 -49.97 35.95 -4.51
N THR A 260 -50.81 34.94 -4.78
CA THR A 260 -52.19 35.14 -5.26
C THR A 260 -53.06 35.85 -4.21
N ILE A 261 -52.94 35.47 -2.93
CA ILE A 261 -53.67 36.12 -1.84
C ILE A 261 -53.22 37.58 -1.69
N LYS A 262 -51.91 37.86 -1.75
CA LYS A 262 -51.37 39.23 -1.70
C LYS A 262 -51.93 40.09 -2.83
N GLN A 263 -51.93 39.59 -4.06
CA GLN A 263 -52.51 40.30 -5.20
C GLN A 263 -54.01 40.60 -5.02
N LYS A 264 -54.76 39.71 -4.35
CA LYS A 264 -56.18 39.96 -4.02
C LYS A 264 -56.37 40.92 -2.85
N LEU A 265 -55.40 40.99 -1.93
CA LEU A 265 -55.45 41.87 -0.77
C LEU A 265 -55.23 43.34 -1.16
N GLU A 266 -54.30 43.60 -2.09
CA GLU A 266 -53.92 44.93 -2.57
C GLU A 266 -55.12 45.83 -3.00
N PRO A 267 -56.07 45.39 -3.85
CA PRO A 267 -57.22 46.23 -4.20
C PRO A 267 -58.18 46.45 -3.03
N ILE A 268 -58.25 45.52 -2.08
CA ILE A 268 -59.10 45.66 -0.89
C ILE A 268 -58.48 46.70 0.05
N GLU A 269 -57.17 46.63 0.29
CA GLU A 269 -56.43 47.62 1.09
C GLU A 269 -56.55 49.02 0.48
N ASN A 270 -56.36 49.15 -0.83
CA ASN A 270 -56.54 50.42 -1.55
C ASN A 270 -57.97 50.96 -1.41
N ARG A 271 -58.98 50.08 -1.48
CA ARG A 271 -60.38 50.48 -1.31
C ARG A 271 -60.70 50.85 0.14
N LEU A 272 -60.10 50.18 1.11
CA LEU A 272 -60.24 50.50 2.53
C LEU A 272 -59.64 51.89 2.83
N ASP A 273 -58.46 52.18 2.31
CA ASP A 273 -57.81 53.51 2.42
C ASP A 273 -58.65 54.61 1.77
N PHE A 274 -59.20 54.36 0.58
CA PHE A 274 -60.13 55.28 -0.09
C PHE A 274 -61.37 55.57 0.76
N ILE A 275 -62.04 54.51 1.26
CA ILE A 275 -63.23 54.66 2.11
C ILE A 275 -62.87 55.40 3.41
N GLY A 276 -61.71 55.13 4.00
CA GLY A 276 -61.22 55.83 5.18
C GLY A 276 -61.04 57.34 4.93
N LYS A 277 -60.46 57.72 3.79
CA LYS A 277 -60.31 59.13 3.38
C LYS A 277 -61.68 59.80 3.17
N GLU A 278 -62.61 59.15 2.48
CA GLU A 278 -63.96 59.69 2.27
C GLU A 278 -64.73 59.81 3.59
N SER A 279 -64.60 58.84 4.50
CA SER A 279 -65.19 58.92 5.84
C SER A 279 -64.63 60.09 6.65
N SER A 280 -63.32 60.37 6.56
CA SER A 280 -62.73 61.54 7.22
C SER A 280 -63.29 62.84 6.67
N LYS A 281 -63.42 62.97 5.34
CA LYS A 281 -64.05 64.15 4.72
C LYS A 281 -65.50 64.32 5.15
N MET A 282 -66.26 63.23 5.20
CA MET A 282 -67.64 63.24 5.67
C MET A 282 -67.73 63.69 7.13
N ASN A 283 -66.84 63.22 8.00
CA ASN A 283 -66.75 63.69 9.38
C ASN A 283 -66.41 65.18 9.48
N ASP A 284 -65.53 65.70 8.61
CA ASP A 284 -65.21 67.12 8.55
C ASP A 284 -66.39 67.97 8.07
N PHE A 285 -67.13 67.50 7.05
CA PHE A 285 -68.36 68.14 6.60
C PHE A 285 -69.43 68.12 7.68
N GLN A 286 -69.59 67.01 8.41
CA GLN A 286 -70.51 66.93 9.54
C GLN A 286 -70.16 67.95 10.62
N ARG A 287 -68.89 68.02 11.04
CA ARG A 287 -68.41 69.02 12.01
C ARG A 287 -68.63 70.45 11.54
N ARG A 288 -68.55 70.71 10.22
CA ARG A 288 -68.81 72.02 9.64
C ARG A 288 -70.31 72.34 9.61
N MET A 289 -71.15 71.35 9.28
CA MET A 289 -72.61 71.48 9.36
C MET A 289 -73.06 71.75 10.79
N ASP A 290 -72.54 71.02 11.77
CA ASP A 290 -72.88 71.21 13.18
C ASP A 290 -72.50 72.63 13.63
N ARG A 291 -71.32 73.13 13.24
CA ARG A 291 -70.90 74.52 13.49
C ARG A 291 -71.85 75.54 12.86
N LEU A 292 -72.13 75.42 11.56
CA LEU A 292 -73.03 76.35 10.87
C LEU A 292 -74.46 76.31 11.42
N THR A 293 -74.92 75.14 11.88
CA THR A 293 -76.24 74.98 12.51
C THR A 293 -76.27 75.69 13.87
N ASN A 294 -75.24 75.51 14.69
CA ASN A 294 -75.09 76.23 15.95
C ASN A 294 -75.00 77.75 15.75
N ASP A 295 -74.24 78.21 14.75
CA ASP A 295 -74.13 79.62 14.40
C ASP A 295 -75.49 80.19 13.95
N ARG A 296 -76.20 79.47 13.08
CA ARG A 296 -77.56 79.83 12.66
C ARG A 296 -78.50 79.95 13.85
N ASP A 297 -78.50 78.97 14.74
CA ASP A 297 -79.39 78.94 15.89
C ASP A 297 -79.08 80.09 16.86
N THR A 298 -77.79 80.41 17.03
CA THR A 298 -77.33 81.56 17.82
C THR A 298 -77.79 82.88 17.18
N LEU A 299 -77.57 83.07 15.88
CA LEU A 299 -78.03 84.25 15.14
C LEU A 299 -79.55 84.38 15.15
N GLN A 300 -80.29 83.28 14.99
CA GLN A 300 -81.75 83.28 15.08
C GLN A 300 -82.25 83.64 16.49
N LYS A 301 -81.52 83.21 17.53
CA LYS A 301 -81.81 83.63 18.90
C LYS A 301 -81.54 85.13 19.09
N GLN A 302 -80.41 85.63 18.62
CA GLN A 302 -80.08 87.07 18.63
C GLN A 302 -81.09 87.91 17.84
N ILE A 303 -81.54 87.46 16.66
CA ILE A 303 -82.58 88.13 15.88
C ILE A 303 -83.90 88.16 16.65
N ARG A 304 -84.27 87.07 17.33
CA ARG A 304 -85.49 87.03 18.15
C ARG A 304 -85.40 87.97 19.35
N GLU A 305 -84.25 88.01 20.04
CA GLU A 305 -84.00 88.91 21.16
C GLU A 305 -84.01 90.38 20.71
N LEU A 306 -83.31 90.72 19.62
CA LEU A 306 -83.32 92.07 19.04
C LEU A 306 -84.71 92.49 18.56
N LYS A 307 -85.47 91.60 17.91
CA LYS A 307 -86.85 91.90 17.52
C LYS A 307 -87.78 92.11 18.72
N ALA A 308 -87.56 91.40 19.82
CA ALA A 308 -88.34 91.57 21.05
C ALA A 308 -88.01 92.88 21.78
N MET A 309 -86.81 93.45 21.57
CA MET A 309 -86.42 94.77 22.10
C MET A 309 -86.93 95.96 21.28
N ILE A 310 -87.56 95.73 20.12
CA ILE A 310 -88.13 96.81 19.30
C ILE A 310 -89.58 97.04 19.74
N GLU A 311 -89.80 98.09 20.54
CA GLU A 311 -91.14 98.48 21.02
C GLU A 311 -92.01 99.11 19.92
N GLU A 312 -91.41 99.78 18.92
CA GLU A 312 -92.12 100.30 17.74
C GLU A 312 -91.40 99.93 16.43
N PRO A 313 -91.88 98.94 15.66
CA PRO A 313 -91.26 98.56 14.40
C PRO A 313 -91.54 99.62 13.32
N PHE A 314 -90.47 100.26 12.83
CA PHE A 314 -90.56 101.23 11.74
C PHE A 314 -90.97 100.56 10.42
N THR A 315 -92.04 101.04 9.82
CA THR A 315 -92.68 100.45 8.62
C THR A 315 -92.30 101.11 7.30
N GLY A 316 -91.43 102.13 7.32
CA GLY A 316 -90.94 102.82 6.12
C GLY A 316 -89.75 102.13 5.45
N THR A 317 -89.34 102.63 4.28
CA THR A 317 -88.17 102.11 3.56
C THR A 317 -86.87 102.46 4.28
N HIS A 318 -85.81 101.66 4.09
CA HIS A 318 -84.53 101.83 4.81
C HIS A 318 -83.93 103.24 4.66
N ASN A 319 -84.14 103.88 3.50
CA ASN A 319 -83.67 105.24 3.25
C ASN A 319 -84.44 106.28 4.08
N GLU A 320 -85.75 106.10 4.28
CA GLU A 320 -86.58 107.01 5.09
C GLU A 320 -86.21 106.94 6.57
N LEU A 321 -85.90 105.73 7.08
CA LEU A 321 -85.42 105.57 8.46
C LEU A 321 -84.08 106.30 8.68
N LYS A 322 -83.15 106.20 7.73
CA LYS A 322 -81.86 106.89 7.81
C LYS A 322 -82.01 108.42 7.81
N SER A 323 -82.94 108.95 7.03
CA SER A 323 -83.24 110.39 7.03
C SER A 323 -83.86 110.88 8.35
N LEU A 324 -84.72 110.07 8.98
CA LEU A 324 -85.31 110.37 10.29
C LEU A 324 -84.28 110.32 11.43
N ILE A 325 -83.41 109.32 11.44
CA ILE A 325 -82.31 109.23 12.42
C ILE A 325 -81.39 110.45 12.30
N SER A 326 -81.00 110.83 11.07
CA SER A 326 -80.12 111.99 10.84
C SER A 326 -80.76 113.33 11.23
N ASN A 327 -82.08 113.47 11.10
CA ASN A 327 -82.79 114.67 11.55
C ASN A 327 -82.96 114.70 13.08
N PHE A 328 -83.19 113.54 13.71
CA PHE A 328 -83.33 113.43 15.17
C PHE A 328 -81.99 113.70 15.89
N GLU A 329 -80.87 113.25 15.33
CA GLU A 329 -79.52 113.56 15.83
C GLU A 329 -79.21 115.07 15.77
N LYS A 330 -79.80 115.83 14.83
CA LYS A 330 -79.63 117.29 14.74
C LYS A 330 -80.50 118.09 15.71
N GLU A 331 -81.57 117.50 16.25
CA GLU A 331 -82.44 118.16 17.24
C GLU A 331 -82.02 117.90 18.70
N GLN A 332 -81.22 116.87 18.99
CA GLN A 332 -80.72 116.58 20.34
C GLN A 332 -79.39 117.27 20.74
N GLU A 333 -78.73 118.02 19.83
CA GLU A 333 -77.53 118.82 20.12
C GLU A 333 -77.82 120.33 20.44
N LYS A 334 -79.04 120.66 20.91
CA LYS A 334 -79.44 121.99 21.41
C LYS A 334 -79.97 121.93 22.84
#